data_AF-A0A828ZR44-F1
#
_entry.id   AF-A0A828ZR44-F1
#
_cell.length_a   1.000
_cell.length_b   1.000
_cell.length_c   1.000
_cell.angle_alpha   90.00
_cell.angle_beta   90.00
_cell.angle_gamma   90.00
#
_symmetry.space_group_name_H-M   'P 1'
#
loop_
_entity.id
_entity.type
_entity.pdbx_description
1 polymer ?
#
loop_
_entity_poly.entity_id
_entity_poly.type
_entity_poly.pdbx_seq_one_letter_code
_entity_poly.pdbx_strand_id
1 'polypeptide(L)'
;MEEYQATPIKEVKTENELKRTMGFFTALSTVMGTVIGAGVFFKAASVAEVTGTVSLHMFSWFLGGVISVCAGLTGAELAAAIPETGGMIKYIERIYGNTAAFLLGWAQVVIYFPANVAALSIIFGTQFVNLFDLSQSMIVPVAVTAAVSIMLINFLGSKAGGAFQSITLVCKLIPLFVIVIFGLFRQEGVDFQLFPIQAGENLSFFSALGAGLLATMFAYDGWIHVGNISGELKKPAKDLPKAISLGIIGIMIVYLLVNAVFLKTASIDGVVGNSNAASDVAKMIFGGFGGRLVTVGILISVYGTINGYTLTGMRLPYVMAKENNLPFSKLFAKLHDKTKVPVAAGILELVIAIGMMMVGGFDTLTDMLIFVIWIFYTMVFVGVILLRKKEPDLIRPYKVPMYPFIPLVAIIGGTFIVSSTLITQTFLASMGIALTLAGVPFYLYLKRR
;
A
#
# COMPACT_ATOMS: atom_id res chain seq x y z
N MET A 1 48.33 12.94 15.33
CA MET A 1 46.87 13.10 15.20
C MET A 1 46.63 13.87 13.92
N GLU A 2 46.41 13.16 12.82
CA GLU A 2 46.01 13.77 11.55
C GLU A 2 44.50 13.57 11.39
N GLU A 3 43.79 14.69 11.32
CA GLU A 3 42.35 14.76 11.06
C GLU A 3 42.05 14.20 9.67
N TYR A 4 41.39 13.05 9.60
CA TYR A 4 40.80 12.55 8.36
C TYR A 4 39.59 13.41 8.00
N GLN A 5 39.82 14.50 7.27
CA GLN A 5 38.74 15.25 6.63
C GLN A 5 38.08 14.37 5.58
N ALA A 6 36.85 13.94 5.87
CA ALA A 6 36.00 13.27 4.90
C ALA A 6 35.76 14.21 3.71
N THR A 7 36.33 13.86 2.55
CA THR A 7 36.12 14.58 1.30
C THR A 7 34.63 14.56 0.95
N PRO A 8 33.98 15.71 0.71
CA PRO A 8 32.60 15.70 0.24
C PRO A 8 32.58 15.06 -1.15
N ILE A 9 31.77 14.02 -1.32
CA ILE A 9 31.50 13.41 -2.61
C ILE A 9 30.94 14.52 -3.52
N LYS A 10 31.74 14.98 -4.49
CA LYS A 10 31.26 15.87 -5.55
C LYS A 10 30.22 15.07 -6.35
N GLU A 11 28.95 15.45 -6.23
CA GLU A 11 27.89 14.99 -7.14
C GLU A 11 28.29 15.36 -8.58
N VAL A 12 28.75 14.37 -9.34
CA VAL A 12 28.81 14.46 -10.80
C VAL A 12 27.36 14.51 -11.26
N LYS A 13 26.84 15.69 -11.61
CA LYS A 13 25.50 15.83 -12.18
C LYS A 13 25.47 15.19 -13.56
N THR A 14 25.08 13.93 -13.62
CA THR A 14 24.69 13.26 -14.86
C THR A 14 23.35 13.82 -15.31
N GLU A 15 23.23 14.33 -16.55
CA GLU A 15 22.03 15.02 -17.09
C GLU A 15 20.73 14.16 -17.15
N ASN A 16 20.80 12.89 -16.72
CA ASN A 16 19.72 11.89 -16.79
C ASN A 16 19.32 11.29 -15.44
N GLU A 17 19.27 12.12 -14.40
CA GLU A 17 18.79 11.71 -13.08
C GLU A 17 17.40 12.28 -12.75
N LEU A 18 16.69 11.59 -11.85
CA LEU A 18 15.40 12.04 -11.32
C LEU A 18 15.58 13.38 -10.58
N LYS A 19 14.58 14.27 -10.70
CA LYS A 19 14.65 15.60 -10.08
C LYS A 19 14.23 15.53 -8.61
N ARG A 20 15.13 15.93 -7.69
CA ARG A 20 14.85 16.10 -6.25
C ARG A 20 13.92 17.29 -5.99
N THR A 21 12.61 17.08 -6.09
CA THR A 21 11.59 18.15 -5.97
C THR A 21 10.69 18.00 -4.76
N MET A 22 10.60 16.81 -4.17
CA MET A 22 9.65 16.48 -3.11
C MET A 22 10.23 16.69 -1.72
N GLY A 23 9.41 17.21 -0.80
CA GLY A 23 9.78 17.40 0.60
C GLY A 23 9.10 16.41 1.55
N PHE A 24 9.34 16.57 2.85
CA PHE A 24 8.76 15.73 3.91
C PHE A 24 7.23 15.62 3.83
N PHE A 25 6.50 16.73 3.62
CA PHE A 25 5.04 16.68 3.55
C PHE A 25 4.54 15.83 2.38
N THR A 26 5.22 15.87 1.24
CA THR A 26 4.91 14.99 0.11
C THR A 26 5.23 13.53 0.44
N ALA A 27 6.34 13.24 1.12
CA ALA A 27 6.63 11.89 1.57
C ALA A 27 5.56 11.36 2.54
N LEU A 28 5.19 12.15 3.55
CA LEU A 28 4.13 11.81 4.50
C LEU A 28 2.77 11.65 3.80
N SER A 29 2.45 12.50 2.83
CA SER A 29 1.20 12.41 2.08
C SER A 29 1.17 11.27 1.08
N THR A 30 2.32 10.87 0.54
CA THR A 30 2.45 9.61 -0.19
C THR A 30 2.17 8.45 0.74
N VAL A 31 2.84 8.34 1.90
CA VAL A 31 2.59 7.25 2.88
C VAL A 31 1.12 7.21 3.31
N MET A 32 0.61 8.31 3.86
CA MET A 32 -0.77 8.33 4.37
C MET A 32 -1.79 8.20 3.25
N GLY A 33 -1.53 8.77 2.07
CA GLY A 33 -2.49 8.75 0.99
C GLY A 33 -2.49 7.48 0.14
N THR A 34 -1.42 6.65 0.17
CA THR A 34 -1.42 5.28 -0.40
C THR A 34 -2.09 4.28 0.53
N VAL A 35 -1.98 4.49 1.84
CA VAL A 35 -2.63 3.59 2.82
C VAL A 35 -4.09 4.00 3.05
N ILE A 36 -4.35 5.25 3.44
CA ILE A 36 -5.71 5.78 3.65
C ILE A 36 -6.39 5.93 2.29
N GLY A 37 -7.22 4.97 1.96
CA GLY A 37 -7.84 4.87 0.64
C GLY A 37 -9.08 4.00 0.68
N ALA A 38 -9.18 3.09 -0.27
CA ALA A 38 -10.26 2.11 -0.36
C ALA A 38 -10.31 1.18 0.86
N GLY A 39 -9.16 0.81 1.43
CA GLY A 39 -9.07 -0.23 2.46
C GLY A 39 -10.02 -0.03 3.64
N VAL A 40 -9.98 1.13 4.29
CA VAL A 40 -10.82 1.41 5.48
C VAL A 40 -12.32 1.41 5.16
N PHE A 41 -12.72 1.78 3.95
CA PHE A 41 -14.13 1.88 3.57
C PHE A 41 -14.70 0.54 3.10
N PHE A 42 -13.92 -0.23 2.34
CA PHE A 42 -14.42 -1.42 1.63
C PHE A 42 -13.99 -2.74 2.29
N LYS A 43 -12.75 -2.83 2.81
CA LYS A 43 -12.33 -4.07 3.51
C LYS A 43 -12.99 -4.24 4.87
N ALA A 44 -13.61 -3.21 5.43
CA ALA A 44 -14.46 -3.36 6.61
C ALA A 44 -15.54 -4.42 6.39
N ALA A 45 -16.16 -4.44 5.21
CA ALA A 45 -17.17 -5.44 4.85
C ALA A 45 -16.60 -6.86 4.81
N SER A 46 -15.46 -7.05 4.14
CA SER A 46 -14.78 -8.35 4.04
C SER A 46 -14.31 -8.84 5.42
N VAL A 47 -13.80 -7.95 6.28
CA VAL A 47 -13.38 -8.29 7.65
C VAL A 47 -14.60 -8.69 8.47
N ALA A 48 -15.71 -7.95 8.39
CA ALA A 48 -16.95 -8.30 9.08
C ALA A 48 -17.48 -9.67 8.65
N GLU A 49 -17.46 -9.96 7.34
CA GLU A 49 -17.93 -11.23 6.78
C GLU A 49 -17.14 -12.44 7.30
N VAL A 50 -15.81 -12.35 7.38
CA VAL A 50 -14.99 -13.48 7.83
C VAL A 50 -14.86 -13.60 9.35
N THR A 51 -15.15 -12.53 10.09
CA THR A 51 -15.04 -12.53 11.57
C THR A 51 -16.37 -12.78 12.25
N GLY A 52 -17.48 -12.28 11.70
CA GLY A 52 -18.85 -12.50 12.15
C GLY A 52 -19.24 -11.84 13.48
N THR A 53 -18.32 -11.15 14.17
CA THR A 53 -18.60 -10.49 15.45
C THR A 53 -17.89 -9.15 15.55
N VAL A 54 -18.43 -8.25 16.37
CA VAL A 54 -17.83 -6.95 16.69
C VAL A 54 -16.43 -7.13 17.33
N SER A 55 -16.30 -8.06 18.28
CA SER A 55 -15.06 -8.24 19.04
C SER A 55 -13.91 -8.75 18.18
N LEU A 56 -14.13 -9.77 17.34
CA LEU A 56 -13.08 -10.27 16.46
C LEU A 56 -12.79 -9.34 15.28
N HIS A 57 -13.80 -8.63 14.76
CA HIS A 57 -13.61 -7.59 13.75
C HIS A 57 -12.66 -6.49 14.27
N MET A 58 -12.98 -5.88 15.41
CA MET A 58 -12.18 -4.82 16.01
C MET A 58 -10.78 -5.32 16.40
N PHE A 59 -10.70 -6.54 16.93
CA PHE A 59 -9.41 -7.16 17.26
C PHE A 59 -8.54 -7.38 16.03
N SER A 60 -9.13 -7.77 14.89
CA SER A 60 -8.39 -7.95 13.63
C SER A 60 -7.79 -6.63 13.14
N TRP A 61 -8.55 -5.52 13.19
CA TRP A 61 -8.03 -4.19 12.84
C TRP A 61 -6.94 -3.69 13.78
N PHE A 62 -7.08 -3.98 15.08
CA PHE A 62 -6.10 -3.62 16.09
C PHE A 62 -4.80 -4.41 15.90
N LEU A 63 -4.89 -5.73 15.86
CA LEU A 63 -3.73 -6.60 15.69
C LEU A 63 -3.04 -6.35 14.34
N GLY A 64 -3.82 -6.16 13.28
CA GLY A 64 -3.30 -5.76 11.98
C GLY A 64 -2.55 -4.44 12.05
N GLY A 65 -3.13 -3.42 12.69
CA GLY A 65 -2.47 -2.14 12.92
C GLY A 65 -1.17 -2.25 13.70
N VAL A 66 -1.13 -3.06 14.76
CA VAL A 66 0.09 -3.31 15.55
C VAL A 66 1.17 -3.97 14.69
N ILE A 67 0.83 -5.01 13.93
CA ILE A 67 1.76 -5.69 13.02
C ILE A 67 2.30 -4.69 12.00
N SER A 68 1.42 -3.88 11.39
CA SER A 68 1.78 -2.86 10.42
C SER A 68 2.66 -1.76 11.01
N VAL A 69 2.39 -1.27 12.22
CA VAL A 69 3.26 -0.31 12.91
C VAL A 69 4.64 -0.93 13.15
N CYS A 70 4.72 -2.16 13.65
CA CYS A 70 5.99 -2.85 13.86
C CYS A 70 6.76 -3.05 12.54
N ALA A 71 6.07 -3.42 11.47
CA ALA A 71 6.60 -3.54 10.13
C ALA A 71 7.13 -2.20 9.61
N GLY A 72 6.35 -1.12 9.76
CA GLY A 72 6.71 0.25 9.40
C GLY A 72 7.97 0.73 10.08
N LEU A 73 8.02 0.60 11.41
CA LEU A 73 9.16 0.98 12.22
C LEU A 73 10.41 0.16 11.88
N THR A 74 10.25 -1.09 11.48
CA THR A 74 11.36 -1.97 11.05
C THR A 74 11.86 -1.58 9.65
N GLY A 75 10.96 -1.45 8.67
CA GLY A 75 11.29 -1.06 7.30
C GLY A 75 11.89 0.34 7.19
N ALA A 76 11.50 1.25 8.08
CA ALA A 76 12.06 2.61 8.18
C ALA A 76 13.57 2.62 8.43
N GLU A 77 14.15 1.62 9.09
CA GLU A 77 15.61 1.49 9.26
C GLU A 77 16.32 1.28 7.93
N LEU A 78 15.80 0.37 7.09
CA LEU A 78 16.38 0.14 5.76
C LEU A 78 16.14 1.32 4.83
N ALA A 79 14.97 1.95 4.90
CA ALA A 79 14.68 3.15 4.12
C ALA A 79 15.60 4.33 4.46
N ALA A 80 16.02 4.44 5.72
CA ALA A 80 16.97 5.46 6.16
C ALA A 80 18.43 5.09 5.83
N ALA A 81 18.79 3.81 5.95
CA ALA A 81 20.16 3.32 5.72
C ALA A 81 20.51 3.17 4.23
N ILE A 82 19.52 2.88 3.37
CA ILE A 82 19.68 2.67 1.93
C ILE A 82 18.69 3.58 1.18
N PRO A 83 18.89 4.91 1.17
CA PRO A 83 17.94 5.86 0.58
C PRO A 83 18.03 5.91 -0.97
N GLU A 84 17.88 4.77 -1.63
CA GLU A 84 18.01 4.60 -3.08
C GLU A 84 16.66 4.37 -3.78
N THR A 85 16.55 4.86 -5.02
CA THR A 85 15.33 4.70 -5.84
C THR A 85 15.10 3.22 -6.10
N GLY A 86 13.86 2.76 -5.97
CA GLY A 86 13.50 1.34 -6.06
C GLY A 86 13.23 0.68 -4.70
N GLY A 87 13.51 1.39 -3.60
CA GLY A 87 13.08 1.01 -2.25
C GLY A 87 13.46 -0.42 -1.90
N MET A 88 12.46 -1.28 -1.68
CA MET A 88 12.67 -2.66 -1.27
C MET A 88 13.53 -3.49 -2.23
N ILE A 89 13.52 -3.22 -3.53
CA ILE A 89 14.40 -3.91 -4.49
C ILE A 89 15.86 -3.75 -4.04
N LYS A 90 16.25 -2.52 -3.68
CA LYS A 90 17.60 -2.19 -3.21
C LYS A 90 17.91 -2.76 -1.84
N TYR A 91 16.92 -2.84 -0.97
CA TYR A 91 17.10 -3.44 0.36
C TYR A 91 17.38 -4.94 0.23
N ILE A 92 16.57 -5.64 -0.56
CA ILE A 92 16.71 -7.07 -0.81
C ILE A 92 18.00 -7.37 -1.60
N GLU A 93 18.36 -6.53 -2.58
CA GLU A 93 19.60 -6.67 -3.35
C GLU A 93 20.83 -6.67 -2.43
N ARG A 94 20.94 -5.69 -1.52
CA ARG A 94 22.08 -5.59 -0.61
C ARG A 94 22.17 -6.76 0.36
N ILE A 95 21.04 -7.34 0.77
CA ILE A 95 20.99 -8.34 1.85
C ILE A 95 21.04 -9.78 1.31
N TYR A 96 20.33 -10.05 0.21
CA TYR A 96 20.05 -11.37 -0.36
C TYR A 96 20.57 -11.54 -1.80
N GLY A 97 21.01 -10.47 -2.45
CA GLY A 97 21.59 -10.50 -3.80
C GLY A 97 20.57 -10.35 -4.93
N ASN A 98 21.10 -10.33 -6.15
CA ASN A 98 20.38 -9.89 -7.36
C ASN A 98 19.18 -10.77 -7.73
N THR A 99 19.22 -12.07 -7.44
CA THR A 99 18.11 -12.97 -7.80
C THR A 99 16.86 -12.69 -6.97
N ALA A 100 17.00 -12.52 -5.65
CA ALA A 100 15.88 -12.17 -4.78
C ALA A 100 15.35 -10.78 -5.10
N ALA A 101 16.24 -9.82 -5.39
CA ALA A 101 15.87 -8.47 -5.79
C ALA A 101 15.10 -8.44 -7.11
N PHE A 102 15.53 -9.24 -8.10
CA PHE A 102 14.84 -9.39 -9.37
C PHE A 102 13.43 -9.95 -9.17
N LEU A 103 13.28 -11.03 -8.39
CA LEU A 103 11.97 -11.64 -8.16
C LEU A 103 11.00 -10.71 -7.45
N LEU A 104 11.49 -9.93 -6.48
CA LEU A 104 10.71 -8.86 -5.88
C LEU A 104 10.30 -7.81 -6.93
N GLY A 105 11.25 -7.31 -7.71
CA GLY A 105 10.96 -6.31 -8.75
C GLY A 105 9.96 -6.82 -9.78
N TRP A 106 10.12 -8.07 -10.22
CA TRP A 106 9.18 -8.76 -11.11
C TRP A 106 7.78 -8.84 -10.50
N ALA A 107 7.66 -9.35 -9.27
CA ALA A 107 6.39 -9.41 -8.56
C ALA A 107 5.76 -8.02 -8.40
N GLN A 108 6.57 -7.00 -8.14
CA GLN A 108 6.06 -5.64 -7.99
C GLN A 108 5.54 -5.05 -9.30
N VAL A 109 6.28 -5.24 -10.40
CA VAL A 109 5.96 -4.69 -11.72
C VAL A 109 4.80 -5.42 -12.40
N VAL A 110 4.71 -6.75 -12.24
CA VAL A 110 3.72 -7.57 -12.96
C VAL A 110 2.46 -7.80 -12.14
N ILE A 111 2.58 -7.88 -10.81
CA ILE A 111 1.48 -8.26 -9.92
C ILE A 111 1.06 -7.07 -9.07
N TYR A 112 1.92 -6.62 -8.17
CA TYR A 112 1.51 -5.80 -7.04
C TYR A 112 1.02 -4.39 -7.41
N PHE A 113 1.81 -3.62 -8.16
CA PHE A 113 1.41 -2.25 -8.53
C PHE A 113 0.24 -2.24 -9.51
N PRO A 114 0.27 -3.02 -10.62
CA PRO A 114 -0.87 -3.10 -11.51
C PRO A 114 -2.16 -3.58 -10.84
N ALA A 115 -2.09 -4.57 -9.93
CA ALA A 115 -3.26 -5.06 -9.21
C ALA A 115 -3.84 -4.01 -8.26
N ASN A 116 -2.99 -3.22 -7.59
CA ASN A 116 -3.46 -2.10 -6.78
C ASN A 116 -4.17 -1.04 -7.63
N VAL A 117 -3.56 -0.62 -8.75
CA VAL A 117 -4.18 0.34 -9.67
C VAL A 117 -5.50 -0.20 -10.21
N ALA A 118 -5.54 -1.48 -10.61
CA ALA A 118 -6.74 -2.14 -11.12
C ALA A 118 -7.86 -2.21 -10.06
N ALA A 119 -7.57 -2.73 -8.87
CA ALA A 119 -8.55 -2.88 -7.80
C ALA A 119 -9.10 -1.52 -7.35
N LEU A 120 -8.24 -0.53 -7.13
CA LEU A 120 -8.64 0.82 -6.73
C LEU A 120 -9.46 1.52 -7.82
N SER A 121 -9.11 1.34 -9.09
CA SER A 121 -9.91 1.87 -10.19
C SER A 121 -11.26 1.20 -10.33
N ILE A 122 -11.35 -0.13 -10.16
CA ILE A 122 -12.63 -0.85 -10.16
C ILE A 122 -13.54 -0.31 -9.06
N ILE A 123 -13.05 -0.22 -7.82
CA ILE A 123 -13.89 0.25 -6.71
C ILE A 123 -14.28 1.72 -6.88
N PHE A 124 -13.40 2.55 -7.46
CA PHE A 124 -13.76 3.90 -7.87
C PHE A 124 -14.90 3.88 -8.89
N GLY A 125 -14.81 3.05 -9.94
CA GLY A 125 -15.85 2.88 -10.95
C GLY A 125 -17.18 2.43 -10.35
N THR A 126 -17.16 1.42 -9.46
CA THR A 126 -18.34 0.93 -8.75
C THR A 126 -19.02 2.04 -7.94
N GLN A 127 -18.25 2.79 -7.15
CA GLN A 127 -18.81 3.87 -6.33
C GLN A 127 -19.28 5.05 -7.15
N PHE A 128 -18.61 5.36 -8.26
CA PHE A 128 -19.02 6.42 -9.18
C PHE A 128 -20.35 6.07 -9.85
N VAL A 129 -20.48 4.85 -10.36
CA VAL A 129 -21.71 4.33 -10.96
C VAL A 129 -22.85 4.33 -9.93
N ASN A 130 -22.59 3.90 -8.69
CA ASN A 130 -23.59 3.92 -7.62
C ASN A 130 -24.01 5.34 -7.21
N LEU A 131 -23.08 6.30 -7.19
CA LEU A 131 -23.36 7.69 -6.80
C LEU A 131 -24.25 8.40 -7.81
N PHE A 132 -24.04 8.13 -9.11
CA PHE A 132 -24.75 8.78 -10.22
C PHE A 132 -25.88 7.92 -10.81
N ASP A 133 -26.16 6.76 -10.21
CA ASP A 133 -27.19 5.81 -10.65
C ASP A 133 -27.04 5.41 -12.13
N LEU A 134 -25.80 5.11 -12.53
CA LEU A 134 -25.46 4.70 -13.89
C LEU A 134 -25.59 3.18 -14.07
N SER A 135 -25.54 2.72 -15.33
CA SER A 135 -25.48 1.29 -15.63
C SER A 135 -24.19 0.66 -15.09
N GLN A 136 -24.30 -0.56 -14.54
CA GLN A 136 -23.16 -1.37 -14.07
C GLN A 136 -22.13 -1.65 -15.18
N SER A 137 -22.55 -1.65 -16.45
CA SER A 137 -21.64 -1.75 -17.61
C SER A 137 -20.62 -0.60 -17.70
N MET A 138 -20.87 0.52 -17.01
CA MET A 138 -19.97 1.69 -16.99
C MET A 138 -18.85 1.57 -15.96
N ILE A 139 -18.83 0.55 -15.09
CA ILE A 139 -17.79 0.39 -14.06
C ILE A 139 -16.39 0.36 -14.69
N VAL A 140 -16.16 -0.55 -15.64
CA VAL A 140 -14.84 -0.71 -16.27
C VAL A 140 -14.45 0.53 -17.09
N PRO A 141 -15.31 1.11 -17.96
CA PRO A 141 -15.01 2.38 -18.62
C PRO A 141 -14.61 3.52 -17.68
N VAL A 142 -15.34 3.69 -16.56
CA VAL A 142 -15.02 4.72 -15.56
C VAL A 142 -13.71 4.40 -14.84
N ALA A 143 -13.47 3.14 -14.48
CA ALA A 143 -12.23 2.68 -13.85
C ALA A 143 -11.00 2.95 -14.72
N VAL A 144 -11.07 2.60 -16.00
CA VAL A 144 -10.01 2.85 -16.99
C VAL A 144 -9.78 4.35 -17.16
N THR A 145 -10.86 5.13 -17.28
CA THR A 145 -10.76 6.60 -17.39
C THR A 145 -10.05 7.19 -16.18
N ALA A 146 -10.39 6.75 -14.97
CA ALA A 146 -9.77 7.21 -13.72
C ALA A 146 -8.28 6.85 -13.63
N ALA A 147 -7.90 5.62 -14.03
CA ALA A 147 -6.50 5.21 -14.04
C ALA A 147 -5.68 6.03 -15.05
N VAL A 148 -6.22 6.22 -16.26
CA VAL A 148 -5.58 6.98 -17.34
C VAL A 148 -5.40 8.43 -16.94
N SER A 149 -6.45 9.09 -16.42
CA SER A 149 -6.38 10.49 -16.02
C SER A 149 -5.37 10.75 -14.92
N ILE A 150 -5.29 9.86 -13.91
CA ILE A 150 -4.26 9.93 -12.88
C ILE A 150 -2.85 9.72 -13.45
N MET A 151 -2.68 8.71 -14.30
CA MET A 151 -1.37 8.44 -14.91
C MET A 151 -0.88 9.65 -15.73
N LEU A 152 -1.78 10.32 -16.46
CA LEU A 152 -1.48 11.56 -17.18
C LEU A 152 -1.02 12.69 -16.25
N ILE A 153 -1.64 12.85 -15.07
CA ILE A 153 -1.17 13.81 -14.04
C ILE A 153 0.25 13.47 -13.61
N ASN A 154 0.56 12.19 -13.40
CA ASN A 154 1.90 11.75 -13.00
C ASN A 154 2.95 11.92 -14.12
N PHE A 155 2.54 11.87 -15.39
CA PHE A 155 3.42 12.21 -16.52
C PHE A 155 3.80 13.69 -16.59
N LEU A 156 2.99 14.60 -16.01
CA LEU A 156 3.34 16.03 -15.90
C LEU A 156 4.53 16.29 -14.98
N GLY A 157 4.96 15.30 -14.20
CA GLY A 157 6.14 15.37 -13.35
C GLY A 157 5.83 15.03 -11.90
N SER A 158 6.87 14.64 -11.17
CA SER A 158 6.76 14.27 -9.75
C SER A 158 6.27 15.41 -8.87
N LYS A 159 6.60 16.67 -9.18
CA LYS A 159 6.02 17.83 -8.48
C LYS A 159 4.48 17.88 -8.61
N ALA A 160 3.93 17.61 -9.79
CA ALA A 160 2.49 17.63 -10.02
C ALA A 160 1.80 16.46 -9.29
N GLY A 161 2.31 15.23 -9.47
CA GLY A 161 1.80 14.04 -8.78
C GLY A 161 1.88 14.16 -7.25
N GLY A 162 2.98 14.70 -6.73
CA GLY A 162 3.16 14.95 -5.29
C GLY A 162 2.27 16.06 -4.73
N ALA A 163 2.00 17.11 -5.51
CA ALA A 163 1.04 18.14 -5.13
C ALA A 163 -0.39 17.58 -5.11
N PHE A 164 -0.77 16.81 -6.13
CA PHE A 164 -2.05 16.13 -6.20
C PHE A 164 -2.25 15.17 -5.01
N GLN A 165 -1.22 14.39 -4.67
CA GLN A 165 -1.22 13.53 -3.48
C GLN A 165 -1.47 14.31 -2.18
N SER A 166 -0.81 15.45 -2.06
CA SER A 166 -0.89 16.30 -0.87
C SER A 166 -2.28 16.93 -0.72
N ILE A 167 -2.87 17.42 -1.82
CA ILE A 167 -4.22 17.99 -1.84
C ILE A 167 -5.26 16.90 -1.51
N THR A 168 -5.18 15.75 -2.20
CA THR A 168 -6.13 14.66 -1.99
C THR A 168 -6.06 14.06 -0.59
N LEU A 169 -4.88 14.05 0.06
CA LEU A 169 -4.77 13.67 1.48
C LEU A 169 -5.63 14.59 2.37
N VAL A 170 -5.48 15.90 2.23
CA VAL A 170 -6.25 16.85 3.06
C VAL A 170 -7.75 16.67 2.80
N CYS A 171 -8.14 16.55 1.52
CA CYS A 171 -9.53 16.34 1.14
C CYS A 171 -10.12 15.03 1.66
N LYS A 172 -9.35 13.93 1.71
CA LYS A 172 -9.87 12.62 2.20
C LYS A 172 -9.96 12.53 3.72
N LEU A 173 -9.11 13.26 4.45
CA LEU A 173 -9.13 13.26 5.91
C LEU A 173 -10.37 13.97 6.48
N ILE A 174 -10.88 15.00 5.80
CA ILE A 174 -12.04 15.78 6.28
C ILE A 174 -13.30 14.88 6.44
N PRO A 175 -13.77 14.14 5.42
CA PRO A 175 -14.91 13.23 5.55
C PRO A 175 -14.69 12.17 6.65
N LEU A 176 -13.47 11.64 6.76
CA LEU A 176 -13.12 10.66 7.80
C LEU A 176 -13.28 11.24 9.20
N PHE A 177 -12.71 12.42 9.47
CA PHE A 177 -12.84 13.06 10.78
C PHE A 177 -14.29 13.44 11.09
N VAL A 178 -15.05 13.92 10.10
CA VAL A 178 -16.46 14.25 10.25
C VAL A 178 -17.26 13.00 10.61
N ILE A 179 -17.13 11.90 9.87
CA ILE A 179 -17.82 10.63 10.19
C ILE A 179 -17.44 10.14 11.58
N VAL A 180 -16.15 10.18 11.92
CA VAL A 180 -15.67 9.72 13.23
C VAL A 180 -16.27 10.53 14.37
N ILE A 181 -16.20 11.86 14.29
CA ILE A 181 -16.70 12.74 15.35
C ILE A 181 -18.21 12.53 15.53
N PHE A 182 -19.01 12.73 14.49
CA PHE A 182 -20.47 12.64 14.62
C PHE A 182 -20.96 11.22 14.88
N GLY A 183 -20.29 10.20 14.34
CA GLY A 183 -20.60 8.81 14.61
C GLY A 183 -20.33 8.40 16.06
N LEU A 184 -19.24 8.86 16.67
CA LEU A 184 -18.95 8.57 18.09
C LEU A 184 -19.95 9.22 19.04
N PHE A 185 -20.38 10.45 18.75
CA PHE A 185 -21.35 11.20 19.57
C PHE A 185 -22.82 10.77 19.36
N ARG A 186 -23.09 9.86 18.42
CA ARG A 186 -24.44 9.30 18.23
C ARG A 186 -24.86 8.50 19.48
N GLN A 187 -26.03 8.83 20.04
CA GLN A 187 -26.58 8.17 21.23
C GLN A 187 -27.36 6.89 20.91
N GLU A 188 -27.94 6.80 19.71
CA GLU A 188 -28.54 5.57 19.19
C GLU A 188 -27.44 4.65 18.66
N GLY A 189 -26.92 3.78 19.52
CA GLY A 189 -25.93 2.76 19.18
C GLY A 189 -26.52 1.36 19.26
N VAL A 190 -26.02 0.46 18.41
CA VAL A 190 -26.29 -0.98 18.52
C VAL A 190 -25.33 -1.60 19.54
N ASP A 191 -25.61 -2.85 19.96
CA ASP A 191 -24.76 -3.56 20.91
C ASP A 191 -23.31 -3.63 20.41
N PHE A 192 -22.39 -3.08 21.21
CA PHE A 192 -20.98 -2.95 20.87
C PHE A 192 -20.14 -3.64 21.95
N GLN A 193 -19.91 -4.94 21.76
CA GLN A 193 -19.16 -5.75 22.71
C GLN A 193 -17.78 -6.08 22.18
N LEU A 194 -16.75 -5.63 22.91
CA LEU A 194 -15.35 -5.94 22.61
C LEU A 194 -14.87 -7.23 23.29
N PHE A 195 -15.58 -7.68 24.32
CA PHE A 195 -15.20 -8.85 25.11
C PHE A 195 -16.41 -9.73 25.42
N PRO A 196 -16.25 -11.07 25.39
CA PRO A 196 -15.04 -11.80 25.00
C PRO A 196 -14.72 -11.69 23.49
N ILE A 197 -13.44 -11.85 23.13
CA ILE A 197 -13.02 -11.90 21.73
C ILE A 197 -13.36 -13.29 21.19
N GLN A 198 -14.33 -13.36 20.28
CA GLN A 198 -14.84 -14.63 19.76
C GLN A 198 -15.21 -14.50 18.28
N ALA A 199 -15.05 -15.58 17.51
CA ALA A 199 -15.52 -15.61 16.14
C ALA A 199 -17.06 -15.77 16.08
N GLY A 200 -17.63 -15.49 14.91
CA GLY A 200 -19.04 -15.74 14.63
C GLY A 200 -19.41 -17.21 14.77
N GLU A 201 -20.70 -17.50 14.89
CA GLU A 201 -21.19 -18.87 15.02
C GLU A 201 -20.69 -19.74 13.86
N ASN A 202 -20.24 -20.95 14.17
CA ASN A 202 -19.67 -21.93 13.22
C ASN A 202 -18.36 -21.52 12.53
N LEU A 203 -17.68 -20.45 12.97
CA LEU A 203 -16.36 -20.07 12.47
C LEU A 203 -15.24 -20.53 13.41
N SER A 204 -14.18 -21.10 12.84
CA SER A 204 -12.94 -21.36 13.57
C SER A 204 -12.23 -20.04 13.88
N PHE A 205 -11.90 -19.80 15.15
CA PHE A 205 -11.25 -18.57 15.61
C PHE A 205 -9.98 -18.24 14.82
N PHE A 206 -9.06 -19.20 14.66
CA PHE A 206 -7.79 -18.97 13.99
C PHE A 206 -7.94 -18.75 12.49
N SER A 207 -8.87 -19.45 11.84
CA SER A 207 -9.14 -19.27 10.42
C SER A 207 -9.79 -17.91 10.15
N ALA A 208 -10.76 -17.52 10.97
CA ALA A 208 -11.42 -16.22 10.90
C ALA A 208 -10.44 -15.06 11.16
N LEU A 209 -9.59 -15.19 12.19
CA LEU A 209 -8.54 -14.21 12.48
C LEU A 209 -7.52 -14.11 11.33
N GLY A 210 -7.11 -15.24 10.75
CA GLY A 210 -6.19 -15.26 9.61
C GLY A 210 -6.75 -14.54 8.37
N ALA A 211 -7.99 -14.84 8.00
CA ALA A 211 -8.68 -14.17 6.90
C ALA A 211 -8.93 -12.68 7.19
N GLY A 212 -9.36 -12.35 8.42
CA GLY A 212 -9.55 -10.97 8.87
C GLY A 212 -8.24 -10.18 8.83
N LEU A 213 -7.13 -10.76 9.29
CA LEU A 213 -5.82 -10.14 9.20
C LEU A 213 -5.40 -9.91 7.76
N LEU A 214 -5.54 -10.89 6.86
CA LEU A 214 -5.24 -10.71 5.43
C LEU A 214 -6.01 -9.51 4.82
N ALA A 215 -7.31 -9.41 5.10
CA ALA A 215 -8.14 -8.31 4.62
C ALA A 215 -7.72 -6.95 5.22
N THR A 216 -7.43 -6.89 6.53
CA THR A 216 -6.92 -5.65 7.16
C THR A 216 -5.53 -5.27 6.65
N MET A 217 -4.69 -6.25 6.28
CA MET A 217 -3.36 -5.98 5.73
C MET A 217 -3.44 -5.20 4.43
N PHE A 218 -4.44 -5.46 3.57
CA PHE A 218 -4.68 -4.60 2.40
C PHE A 218 -4.94 -3.15 2.81
N ALA A 219 -5.77 -2.93 3.84
CA ALA A 219 -6.09 -1.58 4.26
C ALA A 219 -4.88 -0.83 4.84
N TYR A 220 -3.98 -1.54 5.53
CA TYR A 220 -2.75 -0.99 6.09
C TYR A 220 -1.56 -0.97 5.11
N ASP A 221 -1.72 -1.48 3.89
CA ASP A 221 -0.64 -1.60 2.92
C ASP A 221 -0.34 -0.26 2.22
N GLY A 222 0.90 -0.13 1.73
CA GLY A 222 1.32 1.01 0.90
C GLY A 222 2.36 1.94 1.53
N TRP A 223 2.64 1.79 2.84
CA TRP A 223 3.51 2.69 3.59
C TRP A 223 4.98 2.64 3.16
N ILE A 224 5.50 1.50 2.71
CA ILE A 224 6.94 1.33 2.40
C ILE A 224 7.33 1.87 1.03
N HIS A 225 6.37 2.00 0.11
CA HIS A 225 6.63 2.35 -1.30
C HIS A 225 7.02 3.81 -1.51
N VAL A 226 6.89 4.66 -0.48
CA VAL A 226 7.53 5.98 -0.48
C VAL A 226 9.05 5.88 -0.69
N GLY A 227 9.67 4.73 -0.35
CA GLY A 227 11.07 4.44 -0.68
C GLY A 227 11.36 4.38 -2.18
N ASN A 228 10.37 4.07 -3.03
CA ASN A 228 10.55 3.99 -4.48
C ASN A 228 10.85 5.35 -5.12
N ILE A 229 10.44 6.44 -4.47
CA ILE A 229 10.66 7.82 -4.91
C ILE A 229 11.76 8.53 -4.11
N SER A 230 12.59 7.79 -3.36
CA SER A 230 13.67 8.35 -2.53
C SER A 230 14.63 9.26 -3.31
N GLY A 231 14.93 8.93 -4.57
CA GLY A 231 15.75 9.77 -5.45
C GLY A 231 15.12 11.11 -5.85
N GLU A 232 13.82 11.29 -5.63
CA GLU A 232 13.08 12.53 -5.88
C GLU A 232 12.83 13.34 -4.59
N LEU A 233 13.16 12.78 -3.43
CA LEU A 233 13.09 13.46 -2.13
C LEU A 233 14.31 14.36 -1.91
N LYS A 234 14.11 15.50 -1.26
CA LYS A 234 15.19 16.43 -0.88
C LYS A 234 16.09 15.88 0.23
N LYS A 235 15.52 15.18 1.22
CA LYS A 235 16.24 14.64 2.40
C LYS A 235 15.79 13.21 2.75
N PRO A 236 15.94 12.22 1.83
CA PRO A 236 15.33 10.88 1.98
C PRO A 236 15.72 10.18 3.29
N ALA A 237 17.00 10.19 3.67
CA ALA A 237 17.48 9.54 4.90
C ALA A 237 16.85 10.06 6.21
N LYS A 238 16.32 11.29 6.20
CA LYS A 238 15.64 11.90 7.36
C LYS A 238 14.13 11.88 7.23
N ASP A 239 13.62 12.08 6.01
CA ASP A 239 12.19 12.24 5.75
C ASP A 239 11.46 10.89 5.69
N LEU A 240 12.07 9.86 5.08
CA LEU A 240 11.48 8.52 4.95
C LEU A 240 11.13 7.88 6.30
N PRO A 241 12.05 7.73 7.26
CA PRO A 241 11.74 7.06 8.52
C PRO A 241 10.65 7.79 9.31
N LYS A 242 10.65 9.14 9.27
CA LYS A 242 9.62 9.95 9.92
C LYS A 242 8.26 9.82 9.24
N ALA A 243 8.22 9.88 7.91
CA ALA A 243 6.99 9.76 7.14
C ALA A 243 6.32 8.40 7.33
N ILE A 244 7.12 7.31 7.27
CA ILE A 244 6.65 5.94 7.51
C ILE A 244 6.11 5.79 8.94
N SER A 245 6.92 6.14 9.94
CA SER A 245 6.58 5.91 11.35
C SER A 245 5.37 6.72 11.81
N LEU A 246 5.33 8.03 11.49
CA LEU A 246 4.21 8.89 11.86
C LEU A 246 2.94 8.54 11.09
N GLY A 247 3.09 8.25 9.79
CA GLY A 247 1.97 7.87 8.93
C GLY A 247 1.26 6.64 9.47
N ILE A 248 1.98 5.54 9.69
CA ILE A 248 1.37 4.25 10.05
C ILE A 248 0.70 4.26 11.43
N ILE A 249 1.28 4.97 12.40
CA ILE A 249 0.68 5.14 13.73
C ILE A 249 -0.63 5.94 13.62
N GLY A 250 -0.62 7.03 12.85
CA GLY A 250 -1.82 7.83 12.62
C GLY A 250 -2.92 7.04 11.91
N ILE A 251 -2.55 6.23 10.93
CA ILE A 251 -3.47 5.37 10.18
C ILE A 251 -4.18 4.37 11.10
N MET A 252 -3.43 3.68 11.98
CA MET A 252 -4.01 2.72 12.93
C MET A 252 -5.10 3.35 13.79
N ILE A 253 -4.84 4.55 14.33
CA ILE A 253 -5.82 5.27 15.15
C ILE A 253 -7.07 5.58 14.33
N VAL A 254 -6.91 6.14 13.12
CA VAL A 254 -8.03 6.48 12.25
C VAL A 254 -8.87 5.24 11.91
N TYR A 255 -8.23 4.13 11.56
CA TYR A 255 -8.93 2.92 11.14
C TYR A 255 -9.72 2.26 12.27
N LEU A 256 -9.17 2.23 13.47
CA LEU A 256 -9.89 1.75 14.64
C LEU A 256 -11.12 2.60 14.94
N LEU A 257 -10.99 3.93 14.86
CA LEU A 257 -12.11 4.84 15.10
C LEU A 257 -13.20 4.71 14.03
N VAL A 258 -12.83 4.58 12.75
CA VAL A 258 -13.80 4.43 11.65
C VAL A 258 -14.56 3.11 11.78
N ASN A 259 -13.88 1.99 12.02
CA ASN A 259 -14.56 0.70 12.16
C ASN A 259 -15.43 0.65 13.42
N ALA A 260 -14.99 1.26 14.53
CA ALA A 260 -15.84 1.39 15.71
C ALA A 260 -17.13 2.17 15.39
N VAL A 261 -17.03 3.25 14.61
CA VAL A 261 -18.20 4.03 14.17
C VAL A 261 -19.11 3.24 13.24
N PHE A 262 -18.55 2.46 12.31
CA PHE A 262 -19.34 1.63 11.41
C PHE A 262 -20.16 0.61 12.20
N LEU A 263 -19.52 -0.13 13.11
CA LEU A 263 -20.20 -1.15 13.90
C LEU A 263 -21.18 -0.56 14.92
N LYS A 264 -20.85 0.57 15.55
CA LYS A 264 -21.75 1.26 16.47
C LYS A 264 -23.01 1.81 15.77
N THR A 265 -22.89 2.19 14.49
CA THR A 265 -24.00 2.81 13.73
C THR A 265 -24.82 1.78 12.95
N ALA A 266 -24.16 0.83 12.27
CA ALA A 266 -24.79 -0.11 11.34
C ALA A 266 -24.98 -1.52 11.89
N SER A 267 -24.45 -1.84 13.09
CA SER A 267 -24.24 -3.20 13.60
C SER A 267 -23.25 -4.03 12.76
N ILE A 268 -22.88 -5.22 13.23
CA ILE A 268 -22.06 -6.15 12.44
C ILE A 268 -22.81 -6.61 11.17
N ASP A 269 -24.10 -6.93 11.29
CA ASP A 269 -24.93 -7.46 10.19
C ASP A 269 -25.12 -6.43 9.07
N GLY A 270 -25.16 -5.14 9.40
CA GLY A 270 -25.23 -4.07 8.40
C GLY A 270 -23.91 -3.82 7.65
N VAL A 271 -22.79 -4.38 8.13
CA VAL A 271 -21.45 -4.23 7.52
C VAL A 271 -21.04 -5.50 6.77
N VAL A 272 -21.43 -6.68 7.23
CA VAL A 272 -21.10 -7.98 6.60
C VAL A 272 -21.45 -7.96 5.10
N GLY A 273 -20.44 -8.13 4.25
CA GLY A 273 -20.59 -8.16 2.79
C GLY A 273 -21.06 -6.84 2.15
N ASN A 274 -21.31 -5.78 2.93
CA ASN A 274 -21.80 -4.51 2.43
C ASN A 274 -20.66 -3.60 1.96
N SER A 275 -20.29 -3.69 0.69
CA SER A 275 -19.31 -2.80 0.06
C SER A 275 -19.71 -1.30 0.05
N ASN A 276 -20.92 -0.95 0.47
CA ASN A 276 -21.38 0.43 0.62
C ASN A 276 -21.51 0.87 2.09
N ALA A 277 -21.01 0.08 3.06
CA ALA A 277 -21.17 0.32 4.49
C ALA A 277 -20.81 1.76 4.91
N ALA A 278 -19.71 2.32 4.37
CA ALA A 278 -19.31 3.68 4.65
C ALA A 278 -20.35 4.74 4.22
N SER A 279 -20.94 4.57 3.04
CA SER A 279 -21.99 5.45 2.52
C SER A 279 -23.28 5.31 3.32
N ASP A 280 -23.65 4.08 3.69
CA ASP A 280 -24.86 3.82 4.46
C ASP A 280 -24.75 4.34 5.89
N VAL A 281 -23.60 4.14 6.55
CA VAL A 281 -23.29 4.77 7.85
C VAL A 281 -23.37 6.28 7.75
N ALA A 282 -22.84 6.89 6.69
CA ALA A 282 -22.96 8.32 6.49
C ALA A 282 -24.40 8.79 6.27
N LYS A 283 -25.23 8.01 5.54
CA LYS A 283 -26.67 8.29 5.41
C LYS A 283 -27.40 8.21 6.75
N MET A 284 -27.04 7.24 7.60
CA MET A 284 -27.63 7.12 8.93
C MET A 284 -27.24 8.29 9.85
N ILE A 285 -26.01 8.80 9.73
CA ILE A 285 -25.53 9.92 10.56
C ILE A 285 -26.04 11.28 10.07
N PHE A 286 -26.04 11.52 8.75
CA PHE A 286 -26.24 12.86 8.17
C PHE A 286 -27.45 12.97 7.21
N GLY A 287 -28.22 11.90 7.05
CA GLY A 287 -29.29 11.81 6.05
C GLY A 287 -28.77 11.63 4.61
N GLY A 288 -29.69 11.59 3.64
CA GLY A 288 -29.37 11.27 2.24
C GLY A 288 -28.33 12.20 1.59
N PHE A 289 -28.36 13.50 1.91
CA PHE A 289 -27.40 14.46 1.37
C PHE A 289 -25.99 14.23 1.94
N GLY A 290 -25.86 14.00 3.25
CA GLY A 290 -24.56 13.74 3.86
C GLY A 290 -23.96 12.40 3.42
N GLY A 291 -24.80 11.38 3.17
CA GLY A 291 -24.38 10.14 2.52
C GLY A 291 -23.69 10.39 1.17
N ARG A 292 -24.30 11.20 0.30
CA ARG A 292 -23.70 11.58 -1.00
C ARG A 292 -22.38 12.34 -0.84
N LEU A 293 -22.30 13.30 0.09
CA LEU A 293 -21.07 14.05 0.34
C LEU A 293 -19.93 13.15 0.82
N VAL A 294 -20.22 12.19 1.70
CA VAL A 294 -19.22 11.20 2.13
C VAL A 294 -18.78 10.32 0.96
N THR A 295 -19.70 9.84 0.11
CA THR A 295 -19.33 9.06 -1.08
C THR A 295 -18.42 9.86 -2.02
N VAL A 296 -18.65 11.15 -2.21
CA VAL A 296 -17.72 12.03 -2.96
C VAL A 296 -16.35 12.08 -2.29
N GLY A 297 -16.31 12.20 -0.96
CA GLY A 297 -15.07 12.11 -0.17
C GLY A 297 -14.33 10.79 -0.33
N ILE A 298 -15.06 9.67 -0.36
CA ILE A 298 -14.51 8.32 -0.61
C ILE A 298 -13.94 8.25 -2.02
N LEU A 299 -14.65 8.74 -3.04
CA LEU A 299 -14.15 8.80 -4.42
C LEU A 299 -12.84 9.59 -4.52
N ILE A 300 -12.77 10.78 -3.89
CA ILE A 300 -11.53 11.56 -3.82
C ILE A 300 -10.42 10.77 -3.11
N SER A 301 -10.77 10.04 -2.04
CA SER A 301 -9.83 9.19 -1.31
C SER A 301 -9.23 8.10 -2.19
N VAL A 302 -10.08 7.31 -2.85
CA VAL A 302 -9.66 6.23 -3.76
C VAL A 302 -8.83 6.79 -4.90
N TYR A 303 -9.27 7.89 -5.51
CA TYR A 303 -8.58 8.55 -6.62
C TYR A 303 -7.18 9.06 -6.23
N GLY A 304 -7.03 9.64 -5.04
CA GLY A 304 -5.71 9.98 -4.47
C GLY A 304 -4.85 8.75 -4.16
N THR A 305 -5.46 7.60 -3.88
CA THR A 305 -4.74 6.34 -3.65
C THR A 305 -4.17 5.79 -4.95
N ILE A 306 -4.95 5.82 -6.04
CA ILE A 306 -4.49 5.49 -7.40
C ILE A 306 -3.30 6.37 -7.78
N ASN A 307 -3.34 7.67 -7.44
CA ASN A 307 -2.23 8.58 -7.68
C ASN A 307 -0.96 8.14 -6.94
N GLY A 308 -1.06 7.78 -5.66
CA GLY A 308 0.09 7.31 -4.89
C GLY A 308 0.72 6.05 -5.48
N TYR A 309 -0.09 5.07 -5.89
CA TYR A 309 0.40 3.83 -6.50
C TYR A 309 1.03 4.06 -7.86
N THR A 310 0.38 4.80 -8.77
CA THR A 310 0.96 5.10 -10.09
C THR A 310 2.19 6.01 -10.01
N LEU A 311 2.23 6.95 -9.05
CA LEU A 311 3.38 7.82 -8.82
C LEU A 311 4.61 7.00 -8.39
N THR A 312 4.43 6.06 -7.47
CA THR A 312 5.53 5.26 -6.91
C THR A 312 5.88 4.03 -7.75
N GLY A 313 4.89 3.41 -8.41
CA GLY A 313 5.00 2.18 -9.19
C GLY A 313 5.83 2.31 -10.45
N MET A 314 5.62 3.40 -11.21
CA MET A 314 6.32 3.59 -12.49
C MET A 314 7.85 3.75 -12.36
N ARG A 315 8.38 3.91 -11.14
CA ARG A 315 9.83 3.93 -10.89
C ARG A 315 10.44 2.53 -10.90
N LEU A 316 9.66 1.49 -10.64
CA LEU A 316 10.19 0.12 -10.52
C LEU A 316 10.69 -0.45 -11.85
N PRO A 317 9.92 -0.37 -12.97
CA PRO A 317 10.45 -0.81 -14.25
C PRO A 317 11.66 0.02 -14.68
N TYR A 318 11.69 1.32 -14.36
CA TYR A 318 12.84 2.18 -14.61
C TYR A 318 14.09 1.70 -13.85
N VAL A 319 13.97 1.41 -12.55
CA VAL A 319 15.10 0.93 -11.73
C VAL A 319 15.62 -0.40 -12.26
N MET A 320 14.75 -1.37 -12.52
CA MET A 320 15.16 -2.66 -13.08
C MET A 320 15.81 -2.49 -14.47
N ALA A 321 15.29 -1.58 -15.29
CA ALA A 321 15.84 -1.31 -16.62
C ALA A 321 17.22 -0.66 -16.60
N LYS A 322 17.56 0.15 -15.59
CA LYS A 322 18.93 0.70 -15.44
C LYS A 322 19.99 -0.38 -15.25
N GLU A 323 19.59 -1.54 -14.72
CA GLU A 323 20.47 -2.69 -14.47
C GLU A 323 20.37 -3.77 -15.57
N ASN A 324 19.70 -3.47 -16.68
CA ASN A 324 19.39 -4.44 -17.73
C ASN A 324 18.57 -5.66 -17.25
N ASN A 325 17.87 -5.51 -16.12
CA ASN A 325 17.03 -6.53 -15.51
C ASN A 325 15.60 -6.57 -16.10
N LEU A 326 15.37 -6.00 -17.29
CA LEU A 326 14.10 -6.12 -18.02
C LEU A 326 14.33 -6.30 -19.53
N PRO A 327 13.45 -7.03 -20.24
CA PRO A 327 13.42 -6.94 -21.70
C PRO A 327 13.14 -5.48 -22.11
N PHE A 328 13.73 -5.05 -23.24
CA PHE A 328 13.63 -3.67 -23.72
C PHE A 328 14.08 -2.62 -22.70
N SER A 329 15.07 -2.94 -21.85
CA SER A 329 15.60 -2.03 -20.81
C SER A 329 15.92 -0.61 -21.33
N LYS A 330 16.43 -0.46 -22.56
CA LYS A 330 16.67 0.87 -23.16
C LYS A 330 15.41 1.76 -23.24
N LEU A 331 14.24 1.16 -23.47
CA LEU A 331 12.96 1.86 -23.52
C LEU A 331 12.53 2.33 -22.12
N PHE A 332 12.58 1.42 -21.14
CA PHE A 332 12.10 1.69 -19.77
C PHE A 332 13.07 2.52 -18.94
N ALA A 333 14.36 2.51 -19.26
CA ALA A 333 15.37 3.37 -18.63
C ALA A 333 15.33 4.83 -19.14
N LYS A 334 14.57 5.13 -20.20
CA LYS A 334 14.48 6.47 -20.77
C LYS A 334 13.57 7.36 -19.90
N LEU A 335 14.08 8.52 -19.53
CA LEU A 335 13.30 9.58 -18.87
C LEU A 335 12.81 10.60 -19.90
N HIS A 336 11.63 11.18 -19.66
CA HIS A 336 11.12 12.28 -20.48
C HIS A 336 11.95 13.56 -20.24
N ASP A 337 12.33 14.28 -21.30
CA ASP A 337 13.34 15.35 -21.23
C ASP A 337 13.00 16.48 -20.25
N LYS A 338 11.73 16.92 -20.22
CA LYS A 338 11.30 18.04 -19.35
C LYS A 338 10.97 17.59 -17.92
N THR A 339 10.04 16.63 -17.81
CA THR A 339 9.48 16.15 -16.54
C THR A 339 10.39 15.18 -15.80
N LYS A 340 11.35 14.55 -16.51
CA LYS A 340 12.29 13.53 -15.98
C LYS A 340 11.57 12.33 -15.34
N VAL A 341 10.41 11.98 -15.87
CA VAL A 341 9.59 10.83 -15.46
C VAL A 341 9.72 9.68 -16.47
N PRO A 342 9.75 8.40 -16.04
CA PRO A 342 9.84 7.26 -16.95
C PRO A 342 8.48 6.89 -17.57
N VAL A 343 8.08 7.62 -18.62
CA VAL A 343 6.75 7.48 -19.24
C VAL A 343 6.47 6.06 -19.73
N ALA A 344 7.43 5.40 -20.39
CA ALA A 344 7.25 4.04 -20.89
C ALA A 344 7.00 3.02 -19.76
N ALA A 345 7.62 3.21 -18.59
CA ALA A 345 7.41 2.37 -17.42
C ALA A 345 5.99 2.56 -16.85
N GLY A 346 5.49 3.79 -16.81
CA GLY A 346 4.10 4.05 -16.39
C GLY A 346 3.07 3.53 -17.38
N ILE A 347 3.35 3.58 -18.69
CA ILE A 347 2.49 2.95 -19.71
C ILE A 347 2.42 1.44 -19.50
N LEU A 348 3.55 0.78 -19.20
CA LEU A 348 3.57 -0.65 -18.90
C LEU A 348 2.68 -0.99 -17.70
N GLU A 349 2.85 -0.27 -16.59
CA GLU A 349 2.01 -0.44 -15.39
C GLU A 349 0.51 -0.28 -15.70
N LEU A 350 0.17 0.76 -16.46
CA LEU A 350 -1.21 1.05 -16.85
C LEU A 350 -1.81 -0.03 -17.76
N VAL A 351 -1.05 -0.53 -18.73
CA VAL A 351 -1.49 -1.60 -19.64
C VAL A 351 -1.79 -2.89 -18.87
N ILE A 352 -0.90 -3.28 -17.95
CA ILE A 352 -1.12 -4.46 -17.12
C ILE A 352 -2.34 -4.25 -16.21
N ALA A 353 -2.47 -3.06 -15.60
CA ALA A 353 -3.60 -2.73 -14.73
C ALA A 353 -4.93 -2.81 -15.49
N ILE A 354 -5.01 -2.25 -16.70
CA ILE A 354 -6.21 -2.33 -17.56
C ILE A 354 -6.55 -3.79 -17.90
N GLY A 355 -5.54 -4.61 -18.21
CA GLY A 355 -5.75 -6.04 -18.43
C GLY A 355 -6.32 -6.75 -17.20
N MET A 356 -5.81 -6.43 -16.00
CA MET A 356 -6.32 -6.97 -14.74
C MET A 356 -7.76 -6.50 -14.44
N MET A 357 -8.13 -5.28 -14.80
CA MET A 357 -9.50 -4.78 -14.63
C MET A 357 -10.54 -5.60 -15.41
N MET A 358 -10.13 -6.28 -16.49
CA MET A 358 -11.02 -7.10 -17.31
C MET A 358 -11.25 -8.51 -16.75
N VAL A 359 -10.38 -8.99 -15.85
CA VAL A 359 -10.33 -10.40 -15.43
C VAL A 359 -10.49 -10.57 -13.92
N GLY A 360 -10.10 -9.58 -13.12
CA GLY A 360 -10.04 -9.69 -11.65
C GLY A 360 -11.06 -8.82 -10.92
N GLY A 361 -11.70 -9.40 -9.90
CA GLY A 361 -12.49 -8.65 -8.93
C GLY A 361 -11.62 -7.94 -7.88
N PHE A 362 -12.19 -6.94 -7.20
CA PHE A 362 -11.50 -6.17 -6.15
C PHE A 362 -10.84 -7.08 -5.11
N ASP A 363 -11.62 -7.95 -4.45
CA ASP A 363 -11.09 -8.79 -3.38
C ASP A 363 -10.02 -9.76 -3.86
N THR A 364 -10.25 -10.47 -4.96
CA THR A 364 -9.27 -11.40 -5.56
C THR A 364 -7.94 -10.72 -5.87
N LEU A 365 -7.96 -9.52 -6.47
CA LEU A 365 -6.75 -8.77 -6.77
C LEU A 365 -6.02 -8.36 -5.49
N THR A 366 -6.75 -7.83 -4.52
CA THR A 366 -6.18 -7.35 -3.25
C THR A 366 -5.63 -8.47 -2.36
N ASP A 367 -6.31 -9.60 -2.27
CA ASP A 367 -5.86 -10.72 -1.45
C ASP A 367 -4.59 -11.35 -2.05
N MET A 368 -4.55 -11.50 -3.39
CA MET A 368 -3.38 -12.03 -4.10
C MET A 368 -2.16 -11.12 -3.97
N LEU A 369 -2.33 -9.81 -4.19
CA LEU A 369 -1.19 -8.88 -4.12
C LEU A 369 -0.63 -8.80 -2.69
N ILE A 370 -1.50 -8.87 -1.67
CA ILE A 370 -1.08 -8.84 -0.27
C ILE A 370 -0.32 -10.12 0.09
N PHE A 371 -0.85 -11.28 -0.29
CA PHE A 371 -0.14 -12.54 -0.09
C PHE A 371 1.29 -12.49 -0.69
N VAL A 372 1.41 -12.09 -1.96
CA VAL A 372 2.70 -12.05 -2.66
C VAL A 372 3.65 -11.06 -2.00
N ILE A 373 3.20 -9.84 -1.67
CA ILE A 373 4.11 -8.82 -1.12
C ILE A 373 4.57 -9.16 0.30
N TRP A 374 3.73 -9.82 1.10
CA TRP A 374 4.06 -10.15 2.48
C TRP A 374 5.15 -11.22 2.62
N ILE A 375 5.34 -12.07 1.60
CA ILE A 375 6.53 -12.94 1.48
C ILE A 375 7.80 -12.07 1.51
N PHE A 376 7.83 -11.02 0.67
CA PHE A 376 8.98 -10.13 0.57
C PHE A 376 9.10 -9.15 1.73
N TYR A 377 7.99 -8.65 2.31
CA TYR A 377 8.03 -7.84 3.53
C TYR A 377 8.68 -8.61 4.68
N THR A 378 8.33 -9.90 4.84
CA THR A 378 8.95 -10.76 5.85
C THR A 378 10.45 -10.89 5.62
N MET A 379 10.90 -11.03 4.36
CA MET A 379 12.33 -11.00 4.01
C MET A 379 12.98 -9.66 4.36
N VAL A 380 12.31 -8.52 4.11
CA VAL A 380 12.82 -7.19 4.50
C VAL A 380 13.03 -7.10 6.01
N PHE A 381 12.08 -7.59 6.82
CA PHE A 381 12.17 -7.55 8.28
C PHE A 381 13.28 -8.45 8.83
N VAL A 382 13.40 -9.67 8.32
CA VAL A 382 14.54 -10.56 8.61
C VAL A 382 15.84 -9.89 8.19
N GLY A 383 15.82 -9.20 7.05
CA GLY A 383 16.93 -8.46 6.50
C GLY A 383 17.51 -7.40 7.43
N VAL A 384 16.67 -6.70 8.21
CA VAL A 384 17.14 -5.74 9.23
C VAL A 384 18.04 -6.44 10.26
N ILE A 385 17.62 -7.60 10.75
CA ILE A 385 18.37 -8.38 11.75
C ILE A 385 19.68 -8.88 11.14
N LEU A 386 19.64 -9.40 9.91
CA LEU A 386 20.82 -9.89 9.20
C LEU A 386 21.82 -8.77 8.91
N LEU A 387 21.36 -7.61 8.44
CA LEU A 387 22.21 -6.49 8.07
C LEU A 387 22.90 -5.87 9.28
N ARG A 388 22.25 -5.84 10.46
CA ARG A 388 22.90 -5.44 11.73
C ARG A 388 24.07 -6.36 12.12
N LYS A 389 24.02 -7.64 11.77
CA LYS A 389 25.11 -8.60 12.02
C LYS A 389 26.19 -8.55 10.95
N LYS A 390 25.80 -8.47 9.67
CA LYS A 390 26.73 -8.49 8.53
C LYS A 390 27.48 -7.16 8.35
N GLU A 391 26.82 -6.03 8.58
CA GLU A 391 27.37 -4.69 8.41
C GLU A 391 27.10 -3.82 9.66
N PRO A 392 27.75 -4.11 10.80
CA PRO A 392 27.50 -3.38 12.05
C PRO A 392 27.81 -1.88 11.92
N ASP A 393 28.85 -1.52 11.16
CA ASP A 393 29.33 -0.15 10.99
C ASP A 393 28.55 0.68 9.96
N LEU A 394 27.55 0.08 9.29
CA LEU A 394 26.69 0.81 8.36
C LEU A 394 25.99 1.99 9.07
N ILE A 395 26.09 3.18 8.49
CA ILE A 395 25.46 4.40 9.01
C ILE A 395 23.94 4.22 8.97
N ARG A 396 23.30 4.28 10.15
CA ARG A 396 21.84 4.15 10.32
C ARG A 396 21.28 5.44 10.92
N PRO A 397 20.83 6.39 10.09
CA PRO A 397 20.25 7.66 10.57
C PRO A 397 19.01 7.48 11.45
N TYR A 398 18.30 6.36 11.26
CA TYR A 398 17.23 5.89 12.12
C TYR A 398 17.50 4.43 12.46
N LYS A 399 17.23 4.06 13.72
CA LYS A 399 17.30 2.68 14.21
C LYS A 399 15.94 2.32 14.80
N VAL A 400 15.44 1.13 14.46
CA VAL A 400 14.18 0.62 15.00
C VAL A 400 14.26 0.56 16.53
N PRO A 401 13.29 1.15 17.26
CA PRO A 401 13.27 1.10 18.72
C PRO A 401 12.95 -0.31 19.23
N MET A 402 13.21 -0.56 20.52
CA MET A 402 12.91 -1.85 21.17
C MET A 402 13.42 -3.07 20.39
N TYR A 403 14.59 -2.96 19.76
CA TYR A 403 15.22 -4.08 19.07
C TYR A 403 15.63 -5.18 20.08
N PRO A 404 15.37 -6.47 19.81
CA PRO A 404 14.83 -7.05 18.57
C PRO A 404 13.30 -7.28 18.56
N PHE A 405 12.57 -6.86 19.60
CA PHE A 405 11.16 -7.18 19.77
C PHE A 405 10.27 -6.68 18.62
N ILE A 406 10.41 -5.40 18.22
CA ILE A 406 9.59 -4.85 17.13
C ILE A 406 9.77 -5.61 15.80
N PRO A 407 11.01 -5.86 15.32
CA PRO A 407 11.21 -6.71 14.13
C PRO A 407 10.64 -8.12 14.29
N LEU A 408 10.74 -8.74 15.47
CA LEU A 408 10.21 -10.07 15.70
C LEU A 408 8.68 -10.11 15.59
N VAL A 409 7.96 -9.12 16.12
CA VAL A 409 6.50 -9.00 15.95
C VAL A 409 6.12 -8.90 14.48
N ALA A 410 6.85 -8.09 13.70
CA ALA A 410 6.62 -7.95 12.26
C ALA A 410 6.86 -9.27 11.50
N ILE A 411 7.91 -10.01 11.85
CA ILE A 411 8.24 -11.31 11.24
C ILE A 411 7.21 -12.38 11.60
N ILE A 412 6.81 -12.46 12.87
CA ILE A 412 5.80 -13.42 13.34
C ILE A 412 4.46 -13.14 12.67
N GLY A 413 4.03 -11.88 12.65
CA GLY A 413 2.80 -11.47 11.97
C GLY A 413 2.83 -11.77 10.48
N GLY A 414 3.91 -11.40 9.78
CA GLY A 414 4.06 -11.67 8.35
C GLY A 414 4.08 -13.16 8.02
N THR A 415 4.78 -13.96 8.83
CA THR A 415 4.80 -15.44 8.69
C THR A 415 3.41 -16.02 8.90
N PHE A 416 2.69 -15.58 9.94
CA PHE A 416 1.33 -16.03 10.22
C PHE A 416 0.38 -15.73 9.05
N ILE A 417 0.42 -14.52 8.48
CA ILE A 417 -0.41 -14.14 7.33
C ILE A 417 -0.11 -15.05 6.13
N VAL A 418 1.16 -15.19 5.75
CA VAL A 418 1.57 -16.02 4.60
C VAL A 418 1.15 -17.49 4.80
N SER A 419 1.43 -18.06 5.98
CA SER A 419 1.05 -19.44 6.30
C SER A 419 -0.47 -19.63 6.33
N SER A 420 -1.21 -18.68 6.91
CA SER A 420 -2.67 -18.75 6.96
C SER A 420 -3.26 -18.72 5.56
N THR A 421 -2.82 -17.81 4.68
CA THR A 421 -3.34 -17.71 3.31
C THR A 421 -3.02 -18.95 2.47
N LEU A 422 -1.86 -19.58 2.66
CA LEU A 422 -1.53 -20.85 2.00
C LEU A 422 -2.53 -21.97 2.36
N ILE A 423 -3.00 -21.98 3.61
CA ILE A 423 -3.93 -22.98 4.12
C ILE A 423 -5.37 -22.64 3.71
N THR A 424 -5.79 -21.38 3.85
CA THR A 424 -7.18 -20.97 3.65
C THR A 424 -7.53 -20.59 2.22
N GLN A 425 -6.56 -20.14 1.42
CA GLN A 425 -6.74 -19.71 0.03
C GLN A 425 -5.68 -20.32 -0.91
N THR A 426 -5.47 -21.64 -0.84
CA THR A 426 -4.39 -22.36 -1.54
C THR A 426 -4.33 -22.10 -3.04
N PHE A 427 -5.48 -21.98 -3.72
CA PHE A 427 -5.50 -21.70 -5.16
C PHE A 427 -4.96 -20.30 -5.48
N LEU A 428 -5.43 -19.27 -4.77
CA LEU A 428 -4.96 -17.90 -4.93
C LEU A 428 -3.47 -17.78 -4.57
N ALA A 429 -3.04 -18.42 -3.48
CA ALA A 429 -1.64 -18.44 -3.06
C ALA A 429 -0.74 -19.13 -4.10
N SER A 430 -1.15 -20.29 -4.62
CA SER A 430 -0.37 -21.03 -5.63
C SER A 430 -0.27 -20.26 -6.95
N MET A 431 -1.32 -19.56 -7.37
CA MET A 431 -1.28 -18.67 -8.54
C MET A 431 -0.30 -17.50 -8.32
N GLY A 432 -0.33 -16.85 -7.15
CA GLY A 432 0.62 -15.78 -6.80
C GLY A 432 2.08 -16.25 -6.79
N ILE A 433 2.35 -17.44 -6.25
CA ILE A 433 3.67 -18.08 -6.29
C ILE A 433 4.08 -18.38 -7.73
N ALA A 434 3.19 -18.99 -8.53
CA ALA A 434 3.48 -19.34 -9.91
C ALA A 434 3.82 -18.11 -10.76
N LEU A 435 3.04 -17.03 -10.62
CA LEU A 435 3.32 -15.76 -11.31
C LEU A 435 4.64 -15.12 -10.87
N THR A 436 4.99 -15.24 -9.58
CA THR A 436 6.29 -14.76 -9.07
C THR A 436 7.45 -15.58 -9.63
N LEU A 437 7.33 -16.91 -9.59
CA LEU A 437 8.34 -17.84 -10.10
C LEU A 437 8.46 -17.82 -11.63
N ALA A 438 7.42 -17.39 -12.36
CA ALA A 438 7.49 -17.13 -13.79
C ALA A 438 8.55 -16.07 -14.13
N GLY A 439 8.97 -15.22 -13.19
CA GLY A 439 10.11 -14.32 -13.35
C GLY A 439 11.46 -15.04 -13.46
N VAL A 440 11.61 -16.27 -12.93
CA VAL A 440 12.89 -17.01 -12.96
C VAL A 440 13.35 -17.29 -14.40
N PRO A 441 12.52 -17.87 -15.30
CA PRO A 441 12.88 -18.01 -16.71
C PRO A 441 13.32 -16.69 -17.37
N PHE A 442 12.62 -15.59 -17.10
CA PHE A 442 12.98 -14.27 -17.63
C PHE A 442 14.34 -13.80 -17.10
N TYR A 443 14.61 -13.97 -15.80
CA TYR A 443 15.89 -13.62 -15.20
C TYR A 443 17.05 -14.43 -15.81
N LEU A 444 16.86 -15.74 -15.97
CA LEU A 444 17.88 -16.62 -16.55
C LEU A 444 18.13 -16.29 -18.03
N TYR A 445 17.09 -15.95 -18.79
CA TYR A 445 17.21 -15.49 -20.17
C TYR A 445 18.01 -14.18 -20.25
N LEU A 446 17.71 -13.20 -19.38
CA LEU A 446 18.40 -11.91 -19.36
C LEU A 446 19.86 -12.04 -18.95
N LYS A 447 20.19 -12.92 -17.98
CA LYS A 447 21.59 -13.14 -17.53
C LYS A 447 22.48 -13.80 -18.60
N ARG A 448 21.88 -14.48 -19.58
CA ARG A 448 22.59 -15.12 -20.70
C ARG A 448 22.88 -14.17 -21.86
N ARG A 449 22.25 -13.00 -21.88
CA ARG A 449 22.38 -11.99 -22.93
C ARG A 449 23.33 -10.89 -22.48
#